data_AF-A0A482VV09-F1
#
_entry.id   AF-A0A482VV09-F1
#
_cell.length_a   1.000
_cell.length_b   1.000
_cell.length_c   1.000
_cell.angle_alpha   90.00
_cell.angle_beta   90.00
_cell.angle_gamma   90.00
#
_symmetry.space_group_name_H-M   'P 1'
#
loop_
_entity.id
_entity.type
_entity.pdbx_description
1 polymer ?
#
loop_
_entity_poly.entity_id
_entity_poly.type
_entity_poly.pdbx_seq_one_letter_code
_entity_poly.pdbx_strand_id
1 'polypeptide(L)' 'MIGSPTNFQHTGHIGSRDVEMPGDQLVALQNQMKSKGGYEATYKVTLLTHRLR' A
#
# COMPACT_ATOMS: atom_id res chain seq x y z
N MET A 1 -12.03 18.80 -20.38
CA MET A 1 -12.07 17.32 -20.25
C MET A 1 -11.03 16.95 -19.21
N ILE A 2 -11.39 16.20 -18.16
CA ILE A 2 -10.43 15.74 -17.15
C ILE A 2 -9.81 14.44 -17.67
N GLY A 3 -8.47 14.32 -17.62
CA GLY A 3 -7.75 13.16 -18.19
C GLY A 3 -8.03 11.86 -17.44
N SER A 4 -7.60 10.72 -18.01
CA SER A 4 -7.72 9.42 -17.35
C SER A 4 -6.88 9.38 -16.06
N PRO A 5 -7.32 8.63 -15.03
CA PRO A 5 -6.56 8.47 -13.80
C PRO A 5 -5.14 7.96 -14.07
N THR A 6 -4.13 8.57 -13.44
CA THR A 6 -2.74 8.10 -13.49
C THR A 6 -2.42 7.27 -12.26
N ASN A 7 -1.60 6.22 -12.43
CA ASN A 7 -1.07 5.47 -11.30
C ASN A 7 0.03 6.29 -10.61
N PHE A 8 -0.33 7.05 -9.57
CA PHE A 8 0.64 7.83 -8.81
C PHE A 8 1.30 6.96 -7.74
N GLN A 9 2.58 6.61 -7.95
CA GLN A 9 3.39 5.98 -6.92
C GLN A 9 3.98 7.05 -5.99
N HIS A 10 3.45 7.13 -4.78
CA HIS A 10 3.96 8.06 -3.77
C HIS A 10 5.27 7.53 -3.16
N THR A 11 6.38 8.20 -3.43
CA THR A 11 7.66 7.98 -2.73
C THR A 11 7.79 8.97 -1.58
N GLY A 12 8.24 8.50 -0.40
CA GLY A 12 8.55 9.38 0.72
C GLY A 12 9.91 10.03 0.56
N HIS A 13 10.01 11.33 0.83
CA HIS A 13 11.30 12.00 1.00
C HIS A 13 11.76 11.83 2.45
N ILE A 14 12.97 11.31 2.65
CA ILE A 14 13.59 11.13 3.97
C ILE A 14 14.75 12.13 4.05
N GLY A 15 14.61 13.14 4.90
CA GLY A 15 15.67 14.10 5.18
C GLY A 15 16.67 13.55 6.20
N SER A 16 17.82 14.20 6.35
CA SER A 16 18.87 13.77 7.29
C SER A 16 18.41 13.71 8.74
N ARG A 17 17.42 14.54 9.13
CA ARG A 17 16.79 14.52 10.45
C ARG A 17 15.89 13.31 10.69
N ASP A 18 15.32 12.76 9.62
CA ASP A 18 14.44 11.60 9.70
C ASP A 18 15.25 10.30 9.87
N VAL A 19 16.56 10.32 9.54
CA VAL A 19 17.48 9.19 9.77
C VAL A 19 17.79 8.99 11.25
N GLU A 20 17.75 10.06 12.05
CA GLU A 20 17.91 10.01 13.51
C GLU A 20 16.65 9.51 14.23
N MET A 21 15.55 9.34 13.49
CA MET A 21 14.28 8.92 14.04
C MET A 21 14.35 7.45 14.52
N PRO A 22 13.75 7.12 15.68
CA PRO A 22 13.74 5.75 16.18
C PRO A 22 13.21 4.76 15.14
N GLY A 23 13.84 3.57 15.05
CA GLY A 23 13.52 2.56 14.03
C GLY A 23 12.02 2.19 13.97
N ASP A 24 11.33 2.17 15.11
CA ASP A 24 9.90 1.87 15.17
C ASP A 24 9.03 2.93 14.45
N GLN A 25 9.43 4.20 14.51
CA GLN A 25 8.74 5.28 13.81
C GLN A 25 8.99 5.21 12.29
N LEU A 26 10.19 4.81 11.87
CA LEU A 26 10.49 4.58 10.45
C LEU A 26 9.64 3.44 9.88
N VAL A 27 9.47 2.35 10.63
CA VAL A 27 8.61 1.22 10.26
C VAL A 27 7.15 1.66 10.15
N ALA A 28 6.65 2.45 11.10
CA ALA A 28 5.29 2.98 11.04
C ALA A 28 5.05 3.87 9.80
N LEU A 29 5.99 4.76 9.47
CA LEU A 29 5.92 5.58 8.25
C LEU A 29 5.94 4.72 6.97
N GLN A 30 6.82 3.72 6.91
CA GLN A 30 6.88 2.81 5.77
C GLN A 30 5.56 2.05 5.58
N ASN A 31 4.94 1.59 6.66
CA ASN A 31 3.64 0.92 6.60
C ASN A 31 2.53 1.86 6.11
N GLN A 32 2.55 3.12 6.54
CA GLN A 32 1.60 4.12 6.05
C GLN A 32 1.78 4.40 4.55
N MET A 33 3.02 4.47 4.06
CA MET A 33 3.28 4.66 2.62
C MET A 33 2.85 3.44 1.79
N LYS A 34 3.02 2.22 2.29
CA LYS A 34 2.59 0.98 1.60
C LYS A 34 1.08 0.91 1.42
N SER A 35 0.31 1.30 2.44
CA SER A 35 -1.16 1.24 2.40
C SER A 35 -1.79 2.09 1.28
N LYS A 36 -1.07 3.13 0.82
CA LYS A 36 -1.54 4.03 -0.24
C LYS A 36 -1.33 3.49 -1.66
N GLY A 37 -0.52 2.44 -1.81
CA GLY A 37 -0.23 1.81 -3.11
C GLY A 37 -1.27 0.80 -3.57
N GLY A 38 -2.30 0.51 -2.76
CA GLY A 38 -3.37 -0.43 -3.14
C GLY A 38 -2.92 -1.89 -3.25
N TYR A 39 -1.78 -2.26 -2.65
CA TYR A 39 -1.27 -3.64 -2.61
C TYR A 39 -1.95 -4.51 -1.55
N GLU A 40 -3.18 -4.17 -1.14
CA GLU A 40 -3.96 -5.04 -0.25
C GLU A 40 -4.07 -6.41 -0.93
N ALA A 41 -3.69 -7.44 -0.19
CA ALA A 41 -3.58 -8.80 -0.69
C ALA A 41 -4.85 -9.18 -1.43
N THR A 42 -4.71 -9.62 -2.70
CA THR A 42 -5.80 -10.21 -3.47
C THR A 42 -6.48 -11.24 -2.60
N TYR A 43 -7.66 -10.91 -2.08
CA TYR A 43 -8.50 -11.88 -1.41
C TYR A 43 -8.72 -12.99 -2.44
N LYS A 44 -8.20 -14.19 -2.16
CA LYS A 44 -8.49 -15.33 -3.02
C LYS A 44 -10.00 -15.54 -2.91
N VAL A 45 -10.74 -15.11 -3.94
CA VAL A 45 -12.14 -15.50 -4.11
C VAL A 45 -12.10 -16.99 -4.38
N THR A 46 -12.13 -17.79 -3.31
CA THR A 46 -12.42 -19.20 -3.42
C THR A 46 -13.88 -19.28 -3.81
N LEU A 47 -14.13 -19.41 -5.12
CA LEU A 47 -15.43 -19.82 -5.64
C LEU A 47 -15.71 -21.22 -5.08
N LEU A 48 -16.42 -21.28 -3.96
CA LEU A 48 -17.09 -22.49 -3.51
C LEU A 48 -18.24 -22.74 -4.49
N THR A 49 -17.94 -23.36 -5.63
CA THR A 49 -18.92 -24.00 -6.49
C THR A 49 -19.54 -25.16 -5.70
N HIS A 50 -20.56 -24.85 -4.89
CA HIS A 50 -21.46 -25.87 -4.38
C HIS A 50 -22.26 -26.42 -5.56
N ARG A 51 -21.75 -27.54 -6.07
CA ARG A 51 -22.39 -28.38 -7.08
C ARG A 51 -23.65 -28.97 -6.45
N LEU A 52 -24.81 -28.43 -6.82
CA LEU A 52 -26.09 -29.09 -6.61
C LEU A 52 -26.06 -30.45 -7.33
N ARG A 53 -26.07 -31.53 -6.56
CA ARG A 53 -26.57 -32.86 -6.95
C ARG A 53 -27.20 -33.51 -5.75
#